data_AF-A0A344TYC6-F1
#
_entry.id   AF-A0A344TYC6-F1
#
_cell.length_a   1.000
_cell.length_b   1.000
_cell.length_c   1.000
_cell.angle_alpha   90.00
_cell.angle_beta   90.00
_cell.angle_gamma   90.00
#
_symmetry.space_group_name_H-M   'P 1'
#
loop_
_entity.id
_entity.type
_entity.pdbx_description
1 polymer ?
#
loop_
_entity_poly.entity_id
_entity_poly.type
_entity_poly.pdbx_seq_one_letter_code
_entity_poly.pdbx_strand_id
1 'polypeptide(L)'
;MDLPQLLLVGLVLLLGTVGVMVPGVPGTWLVWAGVLWWALHERSAVAWWLLVASTALLLVVQVVKWQLPPRRVRAVGVTRRMAVYAGAGALLGFVVLPVVGAVPGFVGGIYLCERLRLGSHGEAWASVRAVMRSVGTSVLVELLACLMVLGAWTGTVLAG
;
A
#
# COMPACT_ATOMS: atom_id res chain seq x y z
N MET A 1 5.33 19.40 -15.78
CA MET A 1 4.53 18.58 -16.74
C MET A 1 3.14 19.17 -16.94
N ASP A 2 2.41 18.80 -18.01
CA ASP A 2 1.01 19.22 -18.20
C ASP A 2 0.05 18.46 -17.27
N LEU A 3 -1.11 19.06 -16.95
CA LEU A 3 -2.11 18.48 -16.04
C LEU A 3 -2.54 17.04 -16.38
N PRO A 4 -2.82 16.66 -17.66
CA PRO A 4 -3.22 15.30 -18.00
C PRO A 4 -2.14 14.26 -17.69
N GLN A 5 -0.87 14.66 -17.85
CA GLN A 5 0.28 13.81 -17.59
C GLN A 5 0.45 13.55 -16.09
N LEU A 6 0.23 14.58 -15.25
CA LEU A 6 0.22 14.43 -13.79
C LEU A 6 -0.92 13.53 -13.32
N LEU A 7 -2.12 13.67 -13.90
CA LEU A 7 -3.25 12.80 -13.61
C LEU A 7 -2.97 11.35 -14.00
N LEU A 8 -2.31 11.12 -15.14
CA LEU A 8 -1.90 9.78 -15.56
C LEU A 8 -0.90 9.16 -14.57
N VAL A 9 0.10 9.92 -14.14
CA VAL A 9 1.05 9.48 -13.10
C VAL A 9 0.31 9.13 -11.82
N GLY A 10 -0.54 10.03 -11.31
CA GLY A 10 -1.36 9.78 -10.12
C GLY A 10 -2.22 8.51 -10.25
N LEU A 11 -2.83 8.29 -11.41
CA LEU A 11 -3.61 7.08 -11.70
C LEU A 11 -2.74 5.82 -11.66
N VAL A 12 -1.53 5.86 -12.22
CA VAL A 12 -0.57 4.74 -12.16
C VAL A 12 -0.17 4.45 -10.71
N LEU A 13 0.13 5.46 -9.90
CA LEU A 13 0.47 5.24 -8.49
C LEU A 13 -0.72 4.65 -7.72
N LEU A 14 -1.93 5.16 -7.94
CA LEU A 14 -3.15 4.62 -7.34
C LEU A 14 -3.38 3.16 -7.76
N LEU A 15 -3.24 2.85 -9.05
CA LEU A 15 -3.36 1.49 -9.56
C LEU A 15 -2.30 0.57 -8.92
N GLY A 16 -1.08 1.06 -8.71
CA GLY A 16 -0.02 0.32 -8.03
C GLY A 16 -0.35 0.05 -6.57
N THR A 17 -0.94 1.02 -5.85
CA THR A 17 -1.40 0.83 -4.47
C THR A 17 -2.53 -0.18 -4.37
N VAL A 18 -3.49 -0.16 -5.30
CA VAL A 18 -4.58 -1.15 -5.39
C VAL A 18 -4.03 -2.52 -5.80
N GLY A 19 -3.03 -2.55 -6.68
CA GLY A 19 -2.38 -3.77 -7.17
C GLY A 19 -1.75 -4.60 -6.05
N VAL A 20 -1.28 -3.98 -4.96
CA VAL A 20 -0.75 -4.68 -3.77
C VAL A 20 -1.78 -5.64 -3.14
N MET A 21 -3.07 -5.31 -3.26
CA MET A 21 -4.17 -6.13 -2.73
C MET A 21 -4.41 -7.40 -3.57
N VAL A 22 -3.91 -7.44 -4.80
CA VAL A 22 -4.09 -8.54 -5.73
C VAL A 22 -2.87 -9.46 -5.66
N PRO A 23 -3.00 -10.71 -5.18
CA PRO A 23 -1.90 -11.65 -5.16
C PRO A 23 -1.33 -11.88 -6.56
N GLY A 24 -0.01 -11.78 -6.72
CA GLY A 24 0.69 -11.97 -7.99
C GLY A 24 0.93 -10.68 -8.78
N VAL A 25 0.29 -9.56 -8.41
CA VAL A 25 0.59 -8.26 -9.01
C VAL A 25 1.64 -7.54 -8.17
N PRO A 26 2.80 -7.17 -8.74
CA PRO A 26 3.83 -6.44 -8.02
C PRO A 26 3.48 -4.94 -7.93
N GLY A 27 2.52 -4.59 -7.08
CA GLY A 27 2.03 -3.20 -6.96
C GLY A 27 3.11 -2.16 -6.67
N THR A 28 4.10 -2.51 -5.83
CA THR A 28 5.24 -1.63 -5.50
C THR A 28 6.12 -1.30 -6.71
N TRP A 29 6.27 -2.24 -7.65
CA TRP A 29 7.01 -2.00 -8.89
C TRP A 29 6.25 -1.05 -9.82
N LEU A 30 4.92 -1.15 -9.84
CA LEU A 30 4.08 -0.27 -10.65
C LEU A 30 4.11 1.18 -10.12
N VAL A 31 4.08 1.36 -8.78
CA VAL A 31 4.30 2.68 -8.15
C VAL A 31 5.68 3.23 -8.48
N TRP A 32 6.74 2.43 -8.34
CA TRP A 32 8.10 2.84 -8.68
C TRP A 32 8.25 3.24 -10.16
N ALA A 33 7.66 2.46 -11.08
CA ALA A 33 7.68 2.78 -12.51
C ALA A 33 6.97 4.11 -12.80
N GLY A 34 5.86 4.41 -12.11
CA GLY A 34 5.18 5.70 -12.20
C GLY A 34 6.06 6.86 -11.73
N VAL A 35 6.77 6.69 -10.62
CA VAL A 35 7.72 7.71 -10.11
C VAL A 35 8.92 7.88 -11.04
N LEU A 36 9.48 6.78 -11.56
CA LEU A 36 10.56 6.84 -12.53
C LEU A 36 10.14 7.63 -13.76
N TRP A 37 8.98 7.31 -14.33
CA TRP A 37 8.43 8.02 -15.48
C TRP A 37 8.27 9.52 -15.19
N TRP A 38 7.68 9.85 -14.04
CA TRP A 38 7.51 11.24 -13.61
C TRP A 38 8.84 11.97 -13.43
N ALA A 39 9.81 11.36 -12.76
CA ALA A 39 11.12 11.97 -12.49
C ALA A 39 11.91 12.25 -13.77
N LEU A 40 11.82 11.35 -14.77
CA LEU A 40 12.45 11.54 -16.07
C LEU A 40 11.85 12.71 -16.87
N HIS A 41 10.59 13.07 -16.63
CA HIS A 41 9.93 14.18 -17.31
C HIS A 41 10.09 15.51 -16.59
N GLU A 42 9.85 15.53 -15.27
CA GLU A 42 9.94 16.76 -14.46
C GLU A 42 11.40 17.24 -14.33
N ARG A 43 12.36 16.31 -14.28
CA ARG A 43 13.82 16.57 -14.26
C ARG A 43 14.29 17.55 -13.18
N SER A 44 13.53 17.69 -12.09
CA SER A 44 13.87 18.53 -10.94
C SER A 44 14.69 17.76 -9.89
N ALA A 45 15.46 18.47 -9.07
CA ALA A 45 16.23 17.86 -7.99
C ALA A 45 15.34 17.06 -7.00
N VAL A 46 14.15 17.58 -6.70
CA VAL A 46 13.17 16.93 -5.84
C VAL A 46 12.67 15.63 -6.46
N ALA A 47 12.42 15.60 -7.77
CA ALA A 47 11.96 14.40 -8.46
C ALA A 47 13.01 13.28 -8.46
N TRP A 48 14.29 13.65 -8.63
CA TRP A 48 15.40 12.70 -8.50
C TRP A 48 15.55 12.15 -7.08
N TRP A 49 15.44 13.01 -6.06
CA TRP A 49 15.47 12.56 -4.66
C TRP A 49 14.33 11.58 -4.35
N LEU A 50 13.13 11.86 -4.84
CA LEU A 50 11.99 10.98 -4.65
C LEU A 50 12.19 9.63 -5.36
N LEU A 51 12.77 9.64 -6.56
CA LEU A 51 13.12 8.40 -7.27
C LEU A 51 14.16 7.57 -6.49
N VAL A 52 15.22 8.19 -5.98
CA VAL A 52 16.23 7.49 -5.16
C VAL A 52 15.60 6.93 -3.89
N ALA A 53 14.80 7.72 -3.17
CA ALA A 53 14.11 7.30 -1.96
C ALA A 53 13.13 6.13 -2.23
N SER A 54 12.34 6.22 -3.29
CA SER A 54 11.41 5.15 -3.68
C SER A 54 12.14 3.86 -4.11
N THR A 55 13.30 3.99 -4.75
CA THR A 55 14.16 2.85 -5.13
C THR A 55 14.71 2.16 -3.88
N ALA A 56 15.27 2.93 -2.94
CA ALA A 56 15.76 2.40 -1.68
C ALA A 56 14.63 1.68 -0.90
N LEU A 57 13.45 2.29 -0.84
CA LEU A 57 12.29 1.70 -0.19
C LEU A 57 11.83 0.40 -0.88
N LEU A 58 11.81 0.37 -2.21
CA LEU A 58 11.49 -0.83 -2.97
C LEU A 58 12.48 -1.96 -2.65
N LEU A 59 13.78 -1.68 -2.58
CA LEU A 59 14.80 -2.66 -2.22
C LEU A 59 14.60 -3.18 -0.78
N VAL A 60 14.30 -2.29 0.17
CA VAL A 60 13.96 -2.68 1.56
C VAL A 60 12.75 -3.61 1.57
N VAL A 61 11.69 -3.29 0.82
CA VAL A 61 10.51 -4.15 0.71
C VAL A 61 10.87 -5.52 0.14
N GLN A 62 11.71 -5.60 -0.89
CA GLN A 62 12.15 -6.88 -1.45
C GLN A 62 12.90 -7.71 -0.40
N VAL A 63 13.83 -7.09 0.34
CA VAL A 63 14.59 -7.77 1.41
C VAL A 63 13.66 -8.27 2.51
N VAL A 64 12.74 -7.43 2.99
CA VAL A 64 11.76 -7.82 4.03
C VAL A 64 10.88 -8.96 3.53
N LYS A 65 10.41 -8.91 2.29
CA LYS A 65 9.61 -9.99 1.70
C LYS A 65 10.36 -11.30 1.57
N TRP A 66 11.67 -11.23 1.31
CA TRP A 66 12.49 -12.44 1.26
C TRP A 66 12.62 -13.09 2.64
N GLN A 67 12.62 -12.31 3.72
CA GLN A 67 12.63 -12.83 5.09
C GLN A 67 11.25 -13.34 5.55
N LEU A 68 10.17 -12.85 4.95
CA LEU A 68 8.80 -13.22 5.32
C LEU A 68 8.38 -14.56 4.66
N PRO A 69 7.56 -15.37 5.36
CA PRO A 69 7.06 -16.61 4.81
C PRO A 69 6.18 -16.37 3.56
N PRO A 70 6.14 -17.32 2.60
CA PRO A 70 5.33 -17.19 1.40
C PRO A 70 3.85 -16.96 1.74
N ARG A 71 3.20 -16.04 1.02
CA ARG A 71 1.80 -15.68 1.24
C ARG A 71 0.88 -16.89 1.12
N ARG A 72 0.27 -17.33 2.23
CA ARG A 72 -0.70 -18.44 2.24
C ARG A 72 -2.14 -17.94 2.14
N VAL A 73 -2.45 -17.24 1.04
CA VAL A 73 -3.77 -16.62 0.80
C VAL A 73 -4.90 -17.65 0.68
N ARG A 74 -4.60 -18.90 0.31
CA ARG A 74 -5.60 -19.98 0.20
C ARG A 74 -5.94 -20.62 1.55
N ALA A 75 -5.07 -20.50 2.55
CA ALA A 75 -5.26 -21.11 3.86
C ALA A 75 -6.10 -20.24 4.81
N VAL A 76 -6.16 -18.94 4.52
CA VAL A 76 -6.92 -17.96 5.29
C VAL A 76 -7.96 -17.39 4.35
N GLY A 77 -9.25 -17.51 4.68
CA GLY A 77 -10.38 -17.13 3.81
C GLY A 77 -10.49 -15.63 3.54
N VAL A 78 -9.43 -15.00 3.02
CA VAL A 78 -9.36 -13.57 2.71
C VAL A 78 -10.27 -13.30 1.52
N THR A 79 -11.36 -12.59 1.78
CA THR A 79 -12.29 -12.17 0.74
C THR A 79 -11.81 -10.87 0.08
N ARG A 80 -12.23 -10.62 -1.17
CA ARG A 80 -11.96 -9.32 -1.84
C ARG A 80 -12.49 -8.15 -1.03
N ARG A 81 -13.65 -8.32 -0.38
CA ARG A 81 -14.25 -7.30 0.48
C ARG A 81 -13.32 -6.96 1.65
N MET A 82 -12.77 -7.96 2.34
CA MET A 82 -11.79 -7.73 3.41
C MET A 82 -10.57 -6.94 2.91
N ALA A 83 -10.02 -7.27 1.74
CA ALA A 83 -8.89 -6.53 1.17
C ALA A 83 -9.23 -5.05 0.90
N VAL A 84 -10.44 -4.77 0.39
CA VAL A 84 -10.93 -3.40 0.18
C VAL A 84 -11.04 -2.63 1.49
N TYR A 85 -11.65 -3.21 2.53
CA TYR A 85 -11.74 -2.54 3.83
C TYR A 85 -10.37 -2.34 4.48
N ALA A 86 -9.47 -3.31 4.37
CA ALA A 86 -8.11 -3.21 4.89
C ALA A 86 -7.33 -2.09 4.18
N GLY A 87 -7.39 -2.04 2.84
CA GLY A 87 -6.76 -1.00 2.05
C GLY A 87 -7.32 0.39 2.32
N ALA A 88 -8.64 0.53 2.35
CA ALA A 88 -9.31 1.79 2.66
C ALA A 88 -8.98 2.24 4.08
N GLY A 89 -9.01 1.33 5.06
CA GLY A 89 -8.63 1.63 6.44
C GLY A 89 -7.18 2.08 6.55
N ALA A 90 -6.25 1.42 5.87
CA ALA A 90 -4.85 1.81 5.84
C ALA A 90 -4.63 3.20 5.22
N LEU A 91 -5.30 3.48 4.09
CA LEU A 91 -5.23 4.78 3.43
C LEU A 91 -5.78 5.88 4.33
N LEU A 92 -6.97 5.69 4.92
CA LEU A 92 -7.57 6.65 5.85
C LEU A 92 -6.67 6.88 7.08
N GLY A 93 -6.14 5.81 7.66
CA GLY A 93 -5.21 5.88 8.77
C GLY A 93 -3.93 6.65 8.40
N PHE A 94 -3.37 6.42 7.21
CA PHE A 94 -2.21 7.15 6.71
C PHE A 94 -2.50 8.64 6.52
N VAL A 95 -3.67 9.01 6.01
CA VAL A 95 -4.07 10.42 5.83
C VAL A 95 -4.20 11.13 7.18
N VAL A 96 -4.73 10.45 8.21
CA VAL A 96 -4.89 11.01 9.55
C VAL A 96 -3.55 11.14 10.28
N LEU A 97 -2.74 10.08 10.25
CA LEU A 97 -1.43 10.05 10.87
C LEU A 97 -0.46 9.32 9.93
N PRO A 98 0.34 10.06 9.14
CA PRO A 98 1.24 9.46 8.15
C PRO A 98 2.12 8.38 8.76
N VAL A 99 2.29 7.28 8.02
CA VAL A 99 3.04 6.07 8.41
C VAL A 99 2.40 5.29 9.56
N VAL A 100 2.23 5.91 10.72
CA VAL A 100 1.82 5.25 11.96
C VAL A 100 0.37 4.81 11.90
N GLY A 101 -0.51 5.62 11.31
CA GLY A 101 -1.93 5.33 11.21
C GLY A 101 -2.29 4.25 10.19
N ALA A 102 -1.41 3.96 9.22
CA ALA A 102 -1.65 2.93 8.20
C ALA A 102 -1.80 1.53 8.81
N VAL A 103 -1.01 1.21 9.83
CA VAL A 103 -1.04 -0.09 10.51
C VAL A 103 -2.35 -0.33 11.27
N PRO A 104 -2.77 0.53 12.23
CA PRO A 104 -4.05 0.36 12.92
C PRO A 104 -5.23 0.55 11.95
N GLY A 105 -5.09 1.38 10.91
CA GLY A 105 -6.07 1.52 9.85
C GLY A 105 -6.30 0.22 9.07
N PHE A 106 -5.23 -0.47 8.66
CA PHE A 106 -5.30 -1.75 7.97
C PHE A 106 -5.96 -2.83 8.86
N VAL A 107 -5.48 -2.95 10.10
CA VAL A 107 -5.99 -3.92 11.08
C VAL A 107 -7.46 -3.64 11.41
N GLY A 108 -7.79 -2.37 11.63
CA GLY A 108 -9.16 -1.90 11.89
C GLY A 108 -10.09 -2.14 10.71
N GLY A 109 -9.61 -1.98 9.47
CA GLY A 109 -10.35 -2.29 8.26
C GLY A 109 -10.72 -3.77 8.16
N ILE A 110 -9.76 -4.67 8.39
CA ILE A 110 -10.02 -6.12 8.45
C ILE A 110 -11.04 -6.44 9.55
N TYR A 111 -10.82 -5.89 10.74
CA TYR A 111 -11.67 -6.11 11.90
C TYR A 111 -13.12 -5.66 11.64
N LEU A 112 -13.30 -4.46 11.08
CA LEU A 112 -14.61 -3.90 10.77
C LEU A 112 -15.34 -4.74 9.73
N CYS A 113 -14.64 -5.19 8.68
CA CYS A 113 -15.22 -6.06 7.66
C CYS A 113 -15.75 -7.37 8.27
N GLU A 114 -14.96 -8.03 9.12
CA GLU A 114 -15.39 -9.28 9.77
C GLU A 114 -16.43 -9.05 10.86
N ARG A 115 -16.38 -7.92 11.56
CA ARG A 115 -17.44 -7.52 12.51
C ARG A 115 -18.79 -7.35 11.82
N LEU A 116 -18.80 -6.70 10.66
CA LEU A 116 -20.02 -6.52 9.86
C LEU A 116 -20.52 -7.83 9.23
N ARG A 117 -19.64 -8.82 9.04
CA ARG A 117 -19.96 -10.12 8.42
C ARG A 117 -20.41 -11.18 9.43
N LEU A 118 -19.72 -11.28 10.56
CA LEU A 118 -19.89 -12.34 11.56
C LEU A 118 -20.63 -11.87 12.82
N GLY A 119 -20.68 -10.56 13.09
CA GLY A 119 -21.35 -9.98 14.26
C GLY A 119 -20.62 -10.17 15.59
N SER A 120 -19.76 -11.19 15.73
CA SER A 120 -19.02 -11.47 16.96
C SER A 120 -17.64 -10.79 17.01
N HIS A 121 -17.25 -10.30 18.19
CA HIS A 121 -15.93 -9.67 18.39
C HIS A 121 -14.79 -10.70 18.37
N GLY A 122 -15.04 -11.88 18.96
CA GLY A 122 -14.05 -12.94 19.09
C GLY A 122 -13.60 -13.49 17.74
N GLU A 123 -14.54 -13.77 16.83
CA GLU A 123 -14.23 -14.31 15.51
C GLU A 123 -13.57 -13.27 14.62
N ALA A 124 -13.98 -12.00 14.71
CA ALA A 124 -13.33 -10.92 13.99
C ALA A 124 -11.84 -10.78 14.39
N TRP A 125 -11.52 -10.85 15.68
CA TRP A 125 -10.13 -10.77 16.15
C TRP A 125 -9.31 -12.02 15.80
N ALA A 126 -9.93 -13.20 15.86
CA ALA A 126 -9.31 -14.44 15.39
C ALA A 126 -8.97 -14.37 13.90
N SER A 127 -9.86 -13.82 13.09
CA SER A 127 -9.67 -13.61 11.65
C SER A 127 -8.53 -12.63 11.38
N VAL A 128 -8.53 -11.44 12.04
CA VAL A 128 -7.42 -10.48 11.96
C VAL A 128 -6.09 -11.16 12.26
N ARG A 129 -6.01 -11.92 13.35
CA ARG A 129 -4.78 -12.62 13.75
C ARG A 129 -4.34 -13.67 12.71
N ALA A 130 -5.29 -14.42 12.15
CA ALA A 130 -5.02 -15.41 11.11
C ALA A 130 -4.50 -14.74 9.82
N VAL A 131 -5.11 -13.63 9.42
CA VAL A 131 -4.70 -12.85 8.24
C VAL A 131 -3.32 -12.24 8.47
N MET A 132 -3.09 -11.56 9.60
CA MET A 132 -1.82 -10.91 9.90
C MET A 132 -0.66 -11.91 9.97
N ARG A 133 -0.88 -13.12 10.49
CA ARG A 133 0.17 -14.17 10.55
C ARG A 133 0.49 -14.81 9.20
N SER A 134 -0.47 -14.85 8.27
CA SER A 134 -0.32 -15.63 7.02
C SER A 134 0.06 -14.78 5.81
N VAL A 135 -0.47 -13.57 5.71
CA VAL A 135 -0.33 -12.72 4.52
C VAL A 135 -0.29 -11.22 4.85
N GLY A 136 -0.89 -10.82 5.96
CA GLY A 136 -1.12 -9.42 6.30
C GLY A 136 0.17 -8.63 6.47
N THR A 137 1.23 -9.18 7.06
CA THR A 137 2.52 -8.46 7.20
C THR A 137 3.14 -8.12 5.85
N SER A 138 3.17 -9.06 4.90
CA SER A 138 3.72 -8.82 3.57
C SER A 138 2.91 -7.79 2.79
N VAL A 139 1.57 -7.85 2.86
CA VAL A 139 0.68 -6.88 2.21
C VAL A 139 0.81 -5.51 2.85
N LEU A 140 0.86 -5.45 4.19
CA LEU A 140 0.98 -4.21 4.94
C LEU A 140 2.28 -3.49 4.60
N VAL A 141 3.41 -4.19 4.54
CA VAL A 141 4.71 -3.61 4.18
C VAL A 141 4.69 -3.02 2.77
N GLU A 142 4.16 -3.77 1.78
CA GLU A 142 4.03 -3.26 0.41
C GLU A 142 3.09 -2.06 0.33
N LEU A 143 1.95 -2.12 1.03
CA LEU A 143 0.96 -1.05 1.03
C LEU A 143 1.52 0.21 1.67
N LEU A 144 2.22 0.09 2.81
CA LEU A 144 2.91 1.20 3.45
C LEU A 144 3.93 1.84 2.52
N ALA A 145 4.74 1.03 1.83
CA ALA A 145 5.72 1.55 0.89
C ALA A 145 5.06 2.32 -0.26
N CYS A 146 3.99 1.76 -0.84
CA CYS A 146 3.20 2.44 -1.87
C CYS A 146 2.58 3.75 -1.37
N LEU A 147 2.01 3.76 -0.17
CA LEU A 147 1.40 4.96 0.44
C LEU A 147 2.44 6.03 0.77
N MET A 148 3.63 5.65 1.24
CA MET A 148 4.74 6.57 1.48
C MET A 148 5.17 7.27 0.19
N VAL A 149 5.35 6.52 -0.89
CA VAL A 149 5.76 7.06 -2.19
C VAL A 149 4.65 7.92 -2.79
N LEU A 150 3.41 7.46 -2.75
CA LEU A 150 2.25 8.23 -3.20
C LEU A 150 2.12 9.54 -2.42
N GLY A 151 2.17 9.48 -1.09
CA GLY A 151 2.06 10.66 -0.23
C GLY A 151 3.19 11.66 -0.45
N ALA A 152 4.42 11.17 -0.60
CA ALA A 152 5.57 12.02 -0.91
C ALA A 152 5.43 12.67 -2.30
N TRP A 153 5.04 11.91 -3.32
CA TRP A 153 4.78 12.44 -4.66
C TRP A 153 3.68 13.50 -4.65
N THR A 154 2.53 13.21 -4.04
CA THR A 154 1.42 14.16 -3.92
C THR A 154 1.86 15.40 -3.16
N GLY A 155 2.63 15.26 -2.07
CA GLY A 155 3.19 16.39 -1.33
C GLY A 155 4.11 17.26 -2.20
N THR A 156 4.95 16.65 -3.04
CA THR A 156 5.81 17.40 -3.97
C THR A 156 5.03 18.15 -5.05
N VAL A 157 3.96 17.54 -5.58
CA VAL A 157 3.10 18.15 -6.60
C VAL A 157 2.26 19.29 -6.03
N LEU A 158 1.85 19.20 -4.77
CA LEU A 158 1.06 20.24 -4.10
C LEU A 158 1.91 21.41 -3.57
N ALA A 159 3.19 21.18 -3.30
CA ALA A 159 4.12 22.19 -2.79
C ALA A 159 4.85 22.99 -3.88
N GLY A 160 4.79 22.52 -5.13
CA GLY A 160 5.33 23.21 -6.31
C GLY A 160 4.27 24.00 -7.05
#